data_AF-A0A5J4U112-F1
#
_entry.id   AF-A0A5J4U112-F1
#
_cell.length_a   1.000
_cell.length_b   1.000
_cell.length_c   1.000
_cell.angle_alpha   90.00
_cell.angle_beta   90.00
_cell.angle_gamma   90.00
#
_symmetry.space_group_name_H-M   'P 1'
#
loop_
_entity.id
_entity.type
_entity.pdbx_description
1 polymer ?
#
loop_
_entity_poly.entity_id
_entity_poly.type
_entity_poly.pdbx_seq_one_letter_code
_entity_poly.pdbx_strand_id
1 'polypeptide(L)'
;MDKMIEEQEKNKINETLDEQDNKLLDDLLSKFINETPKRVIPEFFVKWYPVIDVPSDLKNICTYYSTKINDFTFDGSDAFNEVILPDKYCHPYFDFDHIESNEQYASVITWLDSLVSEFGQYSIGGYSNDPNICVTHNLKYITDATKKISIHVVFYEKRIQQVDMMEIVKKVGNQNTRRFVYDINEFVDDSVYKLKHVSKSSRQIFRHILSNKNYRGKESIYIAGQLCKPNDQPFNQIIQCIQDDSSTDDVISNWSNVIHKLPSVKEKEKEKTNAK
;
A
#
# COMPACT_ATOMS: atom_id res chain seq x y z
N MET A 1 6.03 -35.46 -47.70
CA MET A 1 4.87 -35.74 -46.84
C MET A 1 5.29 -35.88 -45.37
N ASP A 2 6.56 -36.21 -45.10
CA ASP A 2 7.04 -36.49 -43.74
C ASP A 2 7.38 -35.26 -42.87
N LYS A 3 7.71 -34.10 -43.45
CA LYS A 3 8.01 -32.88 -42.66
C LYS A 3 6.78 -32.22 -42.02
N MET A 4 5.60 -32.35 -42.62
CA MET A 4 4.36 -31.77 -42.05
C MET A 4 3.83 -32.58 -40.87
N ILE A 5 4.12 -33.88 -40.81
CA ILE A 5 3.67 -34.76 -39.73
C ILE A 5 4.54 -34.54 -38.48
N GLU A 6 5.87 -34.41 -38.64
CA GLU A 6 6.77 -34.09 -37.52
C GLU A 6 6.49 -32.73 -36.87
N GLU A 7 6.09 -31.72 -37.65
CA GLU A 7 5.81 -30.38 -37.14
C GLU A 7 4.46 -30.33 -36.39
N GLN A 8 3.47 -31.10 -36.85
CA GLN A 8 2.19 -31.26 -36.13
C GLN A 8 2.35 -32.06 -34.84
N GLU A 9 3.19 -33.10 -34.81
CA GLU A 9 3.46 -33.86 -33.59
C GLU A 9 4.25 -33.04 -32.56
N LYS A 10 5.24 -32.23 -32.99
CA LYS A 10 5.96 -31.31 -32.10
C LYS A 10 5.07 -30.23 -31.50
N ASN A 11 4.18 -29.62 -32.29
CA ASN A 11 3.25 -28.60 -31.77
C ASN A 11 2.27 -29.21 -30.76
N LYS A 12 1.79 -30.43 -31.01
CA LYS A 12 0.89 -31.13 -30.09
C LYS A 12 1.56 -31.51 -28.77
N ILE A 13 2.85 -31.88 -28.82
CA ILE A 13 3.67 -32.16 -27.62
C ILE A 13 3.93 -30.87 -26.82
N ASN A 14 4.23 -29.75 -27.49
CA ASN A 14 4.41 -28.47 -26.82
C ASN A 14 3.11 -27.97 -26.16
N GLU A 15 1.96 -28.08 -26.84
CA GLU A 15 0.65 -27.73 -26.26
C GLU A 15 0.31 -28.58 -25.02
N THR A 16 0.64 -29.88 -25.02
CA THR A 16 0.38 -30.75 -23.86
C THR A 16 1.34 -30.51 -22.69
N LEU A 17 2.58 -30.12 -22.97
CA LEU A 17 3.55 -29.73 -21.95
C LEU A 17 3.14 -28.41 -21.28
N ASP A 18 2.73 -27.42 -22.06
CA ASP A 18 2.27 -26.13 -21.54
C ASP A 18 0.99 -26.28 -20.69
N GLU A 19 0.04 -27.14 -21.08
CA GLU A 19 -1.15 -27.44 -20.26
C GLU A 19 -0.83 -28.17 -18.95
N GLN A 20 0.15 -29.09 -18.95
CA GLN A 20 0.57 -29.80 -17.74
C GLN A 20 1.30 -28.88 -16.75
N ASP A 21 2.17 -28.00 -17.24
CA ASP A 21 2.91 -27.05 -16.42
C ASP A 21 1.98 -25.99 -15.80
N ASN A 22 0.98 -25.51 -16.55
CA ASN A 22 -0.05 -24.60 -16.03
C ASN A 22 -0.90 -25.26 -14.94
N LYS A 23 -1.28 -26.53 -15.12
CA LYS A 23 -2.05 -27.27 -14.11
C LYS A 23 -1.25 -27.52 -12.83
N LEU A 24 0.04 -27.83 -12.96
CA LEU A 24 0.93 -27.99 -11.81
C LEU A 24 1.08 -26.68 -11.04
N LEU A 25 1.20 -25.55 -11.75
CA LEU A 25 1.27 -24.22 -11.15
C LEU A 25 -0.03 -23.86 -10.40
N ASP A 26 -1.20 -24.15 -10.98
CA ASP A 26 -2.50 -23.95 -10.34
C ASP A 26 -2.69 -24.83 -9.11
N ASP A 27 -2.26 -26.09 -9.17
CA ASP A 27 -2.31 -27.03 -8.04
C ASP A 27 -1.34 -26.62 -6.91
N LEU A 28 -0.18 -26.03 -7.25
CA LEU A 28 0.77 -25.50 -6.27
C LEU A 28 0.26 -24.20 -5.64
N LEU A 29 -0.31 -23.29 -6.44
CA LEU A 29 -0.95 -22.06 -5.98
C LEU A 29 -2.13 -22.37 -5.05
N SER A 30 -3.00 -23.31 -5.42
CA SER A 30 -4.15 -23.71 -4.60
C SER A 30 -3.76 -24.38 -3.28
N LYS A 31 -2.68 -25.16 -3.24
CA LYS A 31 -2.13 -25.70 -1.99
C LYS A 31 -1.55 -24.60 -1.11
N PHE A 32 -0.77 -23.68 -1.68
CA PHE A 32 -0.22 -22.53 -0.94
C PHE A 32 -1.31 -21.62 -0.36
N ILE A 33 -2.41 -21.44 -1.10
CA ILE A 33 -3.61 -20.70 -0.68
C ILE A 33 -4.26 -21.30 0.58
N ASN A 34 -4.26 -22.63 0.72
CA ASN A 34 -4.93 -23.32 1.83
C ASN A 34 -4.09 -23.46 3.10
N GLU A 35 -2.76 -23.27 3.02
CA GLU A 35 -1.86 -23.51 4.16
C GLU A 35 -1.43 -22.24 4.91
N THR A 36 -1.74 -21.04 4.40
CA THR A 36 -1.37 -19.80 5.10
C THR A 36 -2.32 -19.58 6.29
N PRO A 37 -1.84 -19.53 7.54
CA PRO A 37 -2.70 -19.30 8.69
C PRO A 37 -3.44 -17.98 8.54
N LYS A 38 -4.77 -17.99 8.66
CA LYS A 38 -5.55 -16.75 8.68
C LYS A 38 -5.08 -15.90 9.85
N ARG A 39 -4.68 -14.67 9.56
CA ARG A 39 -4.28 -13.69 10.56
C ARG A 39 -5.39 -13.52 11.59
N VAL A 40 -5.04 -13.58 12.87
CA VAL A 40 -5.96 -13.22 13.96
C VAL A 40 -6.16 -11.71 13.91
N ILE A 41 -7.42 -11.29 13.71
CA ILE A 41 -7.79 -9.87 13.69
C ILE A 41 -8.04 -9.43 15.14
N PRO A 42 -7.23 -8.51 15.70
CA PRO A 42 -7.47 -8.01 17.05
C PRO A 42 -8.77 -7.19 17.07
N GLU A 43 -9.52 -7.26 18.17
CA GLU A 43 -10.77 -6.52 18.32
C GLU A 43 -10.51 -5.08 18.76
N PHE A 44 -10.90 -4.13 17.92
CA PHE A 44 -10.91 -2.69 18.22
C PHE A 44 -11.91 -1.97 17.30
N PHE A 45 -12.18 -0.70 17.59
CA PHE A 45 -13.03 0.15 16.75
C PHE A 45 -12.19 0.94 15.76
N VAL A 46 -12.40 0.69 14.47
CA VAL A 46 -11.85 1.51 13.38
C VAL A 46 -12.71 2.76 13.24
N LYS A 47 -12.11 3.94 13.37
CA LYS A 47 -12.77 5.24 13.19
C LYS A 47 -12.76 5.64 11.73
N TRP A 48 -13.88 6.06 11.17
CA TRP A 48 -13.95 6.42 9.76
C TRP A 48 -15.03 7.47 9.45
N TYR A 49 -14.97 8.04 8.24
CA TYR A 49 -16.00 8.91 7.68
C TYR A 49 -16.46 8.43 6.31
N PRO A 50 -17.75 8.59 5.96
CA PRO A 50 -18.31 8.22 4.65
C PRO A 50 -17.88 9.15 3.50
N VAL A 51 -17.33 10.33 3.81
CA VAL A 51 -16.82 11.30 2.83
C VAL A 51 -15.49 11.88 3.31
N ILE A 52 -14.67 12.36 2.37
CA ILE A 52 -13.28 12.77 2.68
C ILE A 52 -13.15 14.22 3.21
N ASP A 53 -14.08 15.10 2.86
CA ASP A 53 -14.05 16.54 3.14
C ASP A 53 -14.83 16.95 4.40
N VAL A 54 -14.87 16.07 5.40
CA VAL A 54 -15.54 16.35 6.68
C VAL A 54 -14.83 17.49 7.42
N PRO A 55 -15.53 18.32 8.21
CA PRO A 55 -14.89 19.26 9.13
C PRO A 55 -13.97 18.56 10.17
N SER A 56 -13.04 19.31 10.76
CA SER A 56 -12.12 18.81 11.79
C SER A 56 -12.65 18.85 13.21
N ASP A 57 -13.96 19.01 13.37
CA ASP A 57 -14.60 19.10 14.68
C ASP A 57 -14.85 17.73 15.33
N LEU A 58 -14.42 16.64 14.68
CA LEU A 58 -14.54 15.24 15.12
C LEU A 58 -15.98 14.81 15.43
N LYS A 59 -16.97 15.58 14.96
CA LYS A 59 -18.38 15.24 15.12
C LYS A 59 -18.76 14.18 14.10
N ASN A 60 -19.59 13.24 14.52
CA ASN A 60 -20.14 12.17 13.67
C ASN A 60 -19.08 11.23 13.08
N ILE A 61 -18.00 10.96 13.82
CA ILE A 61 -17.08 9.87 13.47
C ILE A 61 -17.86 8.56 13.54
N CYS A 62 -17.85 7.80 12.45
CA CYS A 62 -18.36 6.45 12.44
C CYS A 62 -17.34 5.50 13.06
N THR A 63 -17.82 4.42 13.67
CA THR A 63 -16.97 3.34 14.17
C THR A 63 -17.40 2.03 13.57
N TYR A 64 -16.44 1.16 13.26
CA TYR A 64 -16.70 -0.18 12.75
C TYR A 64 -15.80 -1.19 13.48
N TYR A 65 -16.31 -2.39 13.74
CA TYR A 65 -15.53 -3.44 14.40
C TYR A 65 -14.46 -3.97 13.43
N SER A 66 -13.20 -3.95 13.85
CA SER A 66 -12.07 -4.48 13.08
C SER A 66 -12.31 -5.91 12.59
N THR A 67 -12.86 -6.77 13.45
CA THR A 67 -13.18 -8.19 13.17
C THR A 67 -14.24 -8.39 12.09
N LYS A 68 -14.97 -7.33 11.70
CA LYS A 68 -16.03 -7.36 10.68
C LYS A 68 -15.62 -6.65 9.39
N ILE A 69 -14.41 -6.07 9.31
CA ILE A 69 -13.97 -5.27 8.15
C ILE A 69 -14.02 -6.07 6.85
N ASN A 70 -13.72 -7.37 6.91
CA ASN A 70 -13.78 -8.24 5.74
C ASN A 70 -15.19 -8.41 5.16
N ASP A 71 -16.21 -8.16 5.97
CA ASP A 71 -17.63 -8.20 5.57
C ASP A 71 -18.15 -6.82 5.14
N PHE A 72 -17.33 -5.76 5.25
CA PHE A 72 -17.73 -4.41 4.89
C PHE A 72 -17.91 -4.31 3.36
N THR A 73 -19.05 -3.76 2.94
CA THR A 73 -19.36 -3.57 1.52
C THR A 73 -18.80 -2.23 1.04
N PHE A 74 -17.65 -2.25 0.37
CA PHE A 74 -16.93 -1.06 -0.07
C PHE A 74 -17.48 -0.39 -1.36
N ASP A 75 -18.55 -0.95 -1.94
CA ASP A 75 -19.16 -0.51 -3.20
C ASP A 75 -20.35 0.47 -3.01
N GLY A 76 -20.72 0.78 -1.77
CA GLY A 76 -21.86 1.62 -1.42
C GLY A 76 -21.65 3.12 -1.63
N SER A 77 -22.66 3.91 -1.21
CA SER A 77 -22.62 5.38 -1.20
C SER A 77 -21.59 5.97 -0.25
N ASP A 78 -21.07 5.16 0.68
CA ASP A 78 -20.19 5.59 1.75
C ASP A 78 -18.76 5.12 1.44
N ALA A 79 -17.83 6.07 1.34
CA ALA A 79 -16.42 5.77 1.20
C ALA A 79 -15.82 5.47 2.57
N PHE A 80 -15.07 4.39 2.74
CA PHE A 80 -14.42 4.06 4.01
C PHE A 80 -13.13 4.90 4.16
N ASN A 81 -13.25 6.08 4.78
CA ASN A 81 -12.11 6.96 5.02
C ASN A 81 -11.69 6.89 6.49
N GLU A 82 -10.63 6.15 6.78
CA GLU A 82 -10.05 6.03 8.12
C GLU A 82 -9.63 7.40 8.67
N VAL A 83 -9.89 7.59 9.96
CA VAL A 83 -9.52 8.81 10.69
C VAL A 83 -8.45 8.44 11.71
N ILE A 84 -7.22 8.83 11.42
CA ILE A 84 -6.10 8.67 12.35
C ILE A 84 -5.94 9.99 13.10
N LEU A 85 -6.20 9.96 14.40
CA LEU A 85 -5.98 11.10 15.29
C LEU A 85 -4.48 11.17 15.61
N PRO A 86 -4.01 12.07 16.49
CA PRO A 86 -2.69 11.95 17.10
C PRO A 86 -2.69 10.72 18.01
N ASP A 87 -2.72 9.54 17.38
CA ASP A 87 -2.73 8.23 18.00
C ASP A 87 -1.28 7.78 18.20
N LYS A 88 -1.07 6.81 19.08
CA LYS A 88 0.29 6.38 19.42
C LYS A 88 0.89 5.54 18.29
N TYR A 89 0.10 4.60 17.78
CA TYR A 89 0.55 3.63 16.79
C TYR A 89 -0.38 3.55 15.58
N CYS A 90 0.19 3.20 14.43
CA CYS A 90 -0.53 2.80 13.24
C CYS A 90 0.22 1.67 12.52
N HIS A 91 -0.42 1.00 11.57
CA HIS A 91 0.30 0.20 10.58
C HIS A 91 1.04 1.14 9.61
N PRO A 92 2.28 0.84 9.20
CA PRO A 92 2.98 1.63 8.18
C PRO A 92 2.19 1.66 6.87
N TYR A 93 1.95 2.85 6.34
CA TYR A 93 1.20 3.08 5.11
C TYR A 93 2.02 3.88 4.10
N PHE A 94 1.99 3.48 2.83
CA PHE A 94 2.58 4.23 1.73
C PHE A 94 1.58 4.37 0.58
N ASP A 95 1.43 5.60 0.11
CA ASP A 95 0.58 5.96 -1.02
C ASP A 95 1.44 6.23 -2.25
N PHE A 96 1.04 5.72 -3.41
CA PHE A 96 1.76 5.94 -4.66
C PHE A 96 0.78 6.28 -5.77
N ASP A 97 0.81 7.54 -6.20
CA ASP A 97 -0.19 8.12 -7.11
C ASP A 97 0.40 8.61 -8.44
N HIS A 98 1.70 8.36 -8.66
CA HIS A 98 2.51 8.93 -9.74
C HIS A 98 3.43 7.90 -10.41
N ILE A 99 3.01 6.63 -10.42
CA ILE A 99 3.71 5.56 -11.14
C ILE A 99 3.16 5.52 -12.58
N GLU A 100 4.04 5.62 -13.56
CA GLU A 100 3.73 5.77 -14.99
C GLU A 100 4.23 4.60 -15.85
N SER A 101 4.99 3.66 -15.29
CA SER A 101 5.55 2.52 -16.02
C SER A 101 5.73 1.27 -15.18
N ASN A 102 5.93 0.12 -15.85
CA ASN A 102 6.25 -1.15 -15.19
C ASN A 102 7.58 -1.10 -14.46
N GLU A 103 8.57 -0.38 -14.99
CA GLU A 103 9.89 -0.23 -14.37
C GLU A 103 9.78 0.57 -13.05
N GLN A 104 8.96 1.62 -13.05
CA GLN A 104 8.70 2.39 -11.83
C GLN A 104 7.92 1.55 -10.81
N TYR A 105 6.93 0.78 -11.24
CA TYR A 105 6.22 -0.16 -10.37
C TYR A 105 7.18 -1.20 -9.76
N ALA A 106 8.03 -1.83 -10.57
CA ALA A 106 9.03 -2.80 -10.12
C ALA A 106 10.03 -2.19 -9.13
N SER A 107 10.42 -0.92 -9.34
CA SER A 107 11.24 -0.16 -8.39
C SER A 107 10.54 0.03 -7.04
N VAL A 108 9.23 0.35 -7.06
CA VAL A 108 8.40 0.45 -5.84
C VAL A 108 8.34 -0.91 -5.13
N ILE A 109 8.05 -2.00 -5.83
CA ILE A 109 7.99 -3.34 -5.23
C ILE A 109 9.33 -3.74 -4.61
N THR A 110 10.43 -3.54 -5.34
CA THR A 110 11.79 -3.84 -4.84
C THR A 110 12.10 -3.09 -3.54
N TRP A 111 11.70 -1.82 -3.47
CA TRP A 111 11.88 -1.02 -2.25
C TRP A 111 11.00 -1.55 -1.11
N LEU A 112 9.72 -1.86 -1.36
CA LEU A 112 8.81 -2.41 -0.34
C LEU A 112 9.33 -3.76 0.21
N ASP A 113 9.80 -4.64 -0.67
CA ASP A 113 10.38 -5.94 -0.28
C ASP A 113 11.61 -5.77 0.64
N SER A 114 12.40 -4.72 0.43
CA SER A 114 13.55 -4.43 1.28
C SER A 114 13.19 -4.05 2.72
N LEU A 115 11.93 -3.61 2.97
CA LEU A 115 11.44 -3.25 4.29
C LEU A 115 10.90 -4.45 5.08
N VAL A 116 10.60 -5.57 4.42
CA VAL A 116 9.86 -6.72 5.00
C VAL A 116 10.51 -7.28 6.26
N SER A 117 11.85 -7.29 6.34
CA SER A 117 12.57 -7.82 7.50
C SER A 117 12.25 -7.05 8.79
N GLU A 118 12.08 -5.74 8.70
CA GLU A 118 11.77 -4.89 9.86
C GLU A 118 10.28 -4.59 9.97
N PHE A 119 9.57 -4.39 8.86
CA PHE A 119 8.17 -3.94 8.84
C PHE A 119 7.16 -5.08 8.79
N GLY A 120 7.59 -6.30 8.46
CA GLY A 120 6.71 -7.46 8.26
C GLY A 120 6.09 -7.51 6.86
N GLN A 121 5.10 -8.38 6.69
CA GLN A 121 4.36 -8.51 5.43
C GLN A 121 3.46 -7.30 5.15
N TYR A 122 3.27 -7.03 3.87
CA TYR A 122 2.42 -5.96 3.40
C TYR A 122 1.39 -6.43 2.37
N SER A 123 0.27 -5.71 2.35
CA SER A 123 -0.78 -5.83 1.35
C SER A 123 -0.68 -4.66 0.39
N ILE A 124 -0.98 -4.93 -0.89
CA ILE A 124 -1.12 -3.91 -1.93
C ILE A 124 -2.54 -3.98 -2.44
N GLY A 125 -3.17 -2.82 -2.59
CA GLY A 125 -4.32 -2.69 -3.47
C GLY A 125 -4.15 -1.51 -4.39
N GLY A 126 -4.87 -1.50 -5.50
CA GLY A 126 -4.78 -0.41 -6.44
C GLY A 126 -5.66 -0.52 -7.67
N TYR A 127 -5.46 0.44 -8.55
CA TYR A 127 -6.03 0.47 -9.88
C TYR A 127 -5.01 1.00 -10.90
N SER A 128 -5.29 0.75 -12.18
CA SER A 128 -4.54 1.34 -13.28
C SER A 128 -5.48 1.62 -14.47
N ASN A 129 -5.13 2.61 -15.30
CA ASN A 129 -5.81 2.86 -16.57
C ASN A 129 -5.11 2.20 -17.77
N ASP A 130 -4.05 1.43 -17.51
CA ASP A 130 -3.33 0.65 -18.51
C ASP A 130 -3.70 -0.84 -18.38
N PRO A 131 -4.37 -1.45 -19.37
CA PRO A 131 -4.88 -2.80 -19.26
C PRO A 131 -3.77 -3.86 -19.12
N ASN A 132 -2.59 -3.63 -19.72
CA ASN A 132 -1.49 -4.57 -19.61
C ASN A 132 -0.93 -4.59 -18.19
N ILE A 133 -0.70 -3.40 -17.62
CA ILE A 133 -0.30 -3.26 -16.21
C ILE A 133 -1.32 -3.90 -15.27
N CYS A 134 -2.62 -3.72 -15.54
CA CYS A 134 -3.67 -4.32 -14.73
C CYS A 134 -3.57 -5.84 -14.66
N VAL A 135 -3.43 -6.49 -15.82
CA VAL A 135 -3.29 -7.95 -15.90
C VAL A 135 -2.01 -8.41 -15.24
N THR A 136 -0.88 -7.75 -15.51
CA THR A 136 0.43 -8.14 -14.98
C THR A 136 0.49 -8.07 -13.44
N HIS A 137 -0.10 -7.04 -12.84
CA HIS A 137 0.03 -6.77 -11.39
C HIS A 137 -1.26 -7.01 -10.60
N ASN A 138 -2.28 -7.58 -11.24
CA ASN A 138 -3.62 -7.79 -10.68
C ASN A 138 -4.22 -6.51 -10.08
N LEU A 139 -4.08 -5.39 -10.79
CA LEU A 139 -4.72 -4.12 -10.45
C LEU A 139 -6.08 -4.03 -11.12
N LYS A 140 -7.01 -3.29 -10.52
CA LYS A 140 -8.31 -3.05 -11.15
C LYS A 140 -8.15 -2.11 -12.34
N TYR A 141 -8.68 -2.50 -13.49
CA TYR A 141 -8.72 -1.63 -14.66
C TYR A 141 -9.80 -0.55 -14.53
N ILE A 142 -9.39 0.72 -14.66
CA ILE A 142 -10.29 1.88 -14.63
C ILE A 142 -9.90 2.82 -15.78
N THR A 143 -10.66 2.76 -16.87
CA THR A 143 -10.34 3.44 -18.15
C THR A 143 -10.13 4.94 -18.01
N ASP A 144 -11.02 5.62 -17.29
CA ASP A 144 -11.01 7.09 -17.17
C ASP A 144 -10.27 7.59 -15.92
N ALA A 145 -9.45 6.74 -15.28
CA ALA A 145 -8.68 7.16 -14.13
C ALA A 145 -7.62 8.18 -14.53
N THR A 146 -7.52 9.26 -13.75
CA THR A 146 -6.54 10.33 -13.97
C THR A 146 -5.09 9.86 -13.80
N LYS A 147 -4.86 8.87 -12.93
CA LYS A 147 -3.54 8.31 -12.63
C LYS A 147 -3.34 7.05 -13.46
N LYS A 148 -2.14 6.87 -14.00
CA LYS A 148 -1.81 5.65 -14.73
C LYS A 148 -1.78 4.44 -13.82
N ILE A 149 -1.04 4.51 -12.72
CA ILE A 149 -1.09 3.54 -11.62
C ILE A 149 -1.28 4.30 -10.30
N SER A 150 -2.22 3.83 -9.49
CA SER A 150 -2.41 4.28 -8.11
C SER A 150 -2.48 3.06 -7.20
N ILE A 151 -1.57 2.97 -6.23
CA ILE A 151 -1.54 1.88 -5.26
C ILE A 151 -1.45 2.41 -3.83
N HIS A 152 -2.15 1.71 -2.94
CA HIS A 152 -2.05 1.87 -1.50
C HIS A 152 -1.34 0.64 -0.95
N VAL A 153 -0.41 0.86 -0.03
CA VAL A 153 0.38 -0.20 0.60
C VAL A 153 0.29 -0.10 2.11
N VAL A 154 -0.04 -1.21 2.77
CA VAL A 154 -0.11 -1.31 4.24
C VAL A 154 0.75 -2.48 4.71
N PHE A 155 1.76 -2.20 5.53
CA PHE A 155 2.49 -3.22 6.29
C PHE A 155 1.66 -3.60 7.51
N TYR A 156 1.00 -4.74 7.45
CA TYR A 156 -0.12 -5.00 8.33
C TYR A 156 0.25 -5.83 9.56
N GLU A 157 1.44 -6.43 9.63
CA GLU A 157 1.82 -7.32 10.74
C GLU A 157 2.35 -6.59 11.97
N LYS A 158 2.99 -5.44 11.77
CA LYS A 158 3.65 -4.67 12.82
C LYS A 158 3.14 -3.24 12.85
N ARG A 159 3.26 -2.62 14.02
CA ARG A 159 2.83 -1.24 14.24
C ARG A 159 4.03 -0.33 14.45
N ILE A 160 3.90 0.92 14.06
CA ILE A 160 4.94 1.94 14.18
C ILE A 160 4.35 3.17 14.84
N GLN A 161 5.18 3.96 15.53
CA GLN A 161 4.70 5.22 16.06
C GLN A 161 4.31 6.15 14.91
N GLN A 162 3.18 6.83 15.03
CA GLN A 162 2.74 7.75 13.99
C GLN A 162 3.77 8.86 13.73
N VAL A 163 4.48 9.29 14.78
CA VAL A 163 5.58 10.28 14.68
C VAL A 163 6.75 9.76 13.85
N ASP A 164 7.04 8.47 13.90
CA ASP A 164 8.11 7.87 13.10
C ASP A 164 7.71 7.78 11.63
N MET A 165 6.45 7.44 11.32
CA MET A 165 5.95 7.51 9.94
C MET A 165 6.06 8.91 9.35
N MET A 166 5.73 9.94 10.14
CA MET A 166 5.88 11.33 9.74
C MET A 166 7.34 11.73 9.52
N GLU A 167 8.28 11.20 10.31
CA GLU A 167 9.71 11.46 10.12
C GLU A 167 10.26 10.72 8.88
N ILE A 168 9.85 9.48 8.63
CA ILE A 168 10.26 8.68 7.46
C ILE A 168 9.95 9.41 6.16
N VAL A 169 8.74 9.96 6.02
CA VAL A 169 8.28 10.64 4.79
C VAL A 169 8.68 12.12 4.70
N LYS A 170 9.50 12.59 5.64
CA LYS A 170 9.89 14.00 5.72
C LYS A 170 10.75 14.41 4.53
N LYS A 171 10.44 15.58 3.97
CA LYS A 171 11.22 16.21 2.89
C LYS A 171 12.03 17.40 3.41
N VAL A 172 13.25 17.58 2.90
CA VAL A 172 14.04 18.81 3.08
C VAL A 172 13.64 19.82 2.00
N GLY A 173 13.33 21.04 2.41
CA GLY A 173 13.10 22.15 1.49
C GLY A 173 14.34 23.03 1.36
N ASN A 174 14.95 23.07 0.17
CA ASN A 174 15.58 24.27 -0.36
C ASN A 174 15.69 24.20 -1.89
N GLN A 175 15.19 25.28 -2.51
CA GLN A 175 15.27 25.67 -3.93
C GLN A 175 15.34 24.54 -4.97
N ASN A 176 14.18 24.33 -5.61
CA ASN A 176 13.93 23.61 -6.87
C ASN A 176 13.71 22.09 -6.86
N THR A 177 14.00 21.37 -5.77
CA THR A 177 13.51 19.98 -5.63
C THR A 177 13.21 19.65 -4.15
N ARG A 178 12.00 19.15 -3.87
CA ARG A 178 11.70 18.57 -2.54
C ARG A 178 12.26 17.14 -2.54
N ARG A 179 13.27 16.87 -1.74
CA ARG A 179 13.86 15.54 -1.59
C ARG A 179 13.57 14.99 -0.20
N PHE A 180 13.30 13.69 -0.11
CA PHE A 180 13.19 13.00 1.18
C PHE A 180 14.49 13.09 1.98
N VAL A 181 14.36 13.18 3.31
CA VAL A 181 15.48 13.12 4.27
C VAL A 181 16.08 11.72 4.29
N TYR A 182 15.22 10.71 4.12
CA TYR A 182 15.56 9.30 4.17
C TYR A 182 15.52 8.69 2.77
N ASP A 183 16.18 7.55 2.62
CA ASP A 183 16.22 6.76 1.40
C ASP A 183 14.92 5.97 1.24
N ILE A 184 13.87 6.69 0.88
CA ILE A 184 12.57 6.12 0.55
C ILE A 184 12.33 6.24 -0.96
N ASN A 185 11.47 5.38 -1.49
CA ASN A 185 11.15 5.39 -2.91
C ASN A 185 10.61 6.77 -3.34
N GLU A 186 11.10 7.28 -4.47
CA GLU A 186 10.80 8.64 -4.94
C GLU A 186 9.32 8.87 -5.30
N PHE A 187 8.57 7.80 -5.55
CA PHE A 187 7.15 7.84 -5.92
C PHE A 187 6.20 7.86 -4.71
N VAL A 188 6.71 7.79 -3.47
CA VAL A 188 5.88 7.94 -2.27
C VAL A 188 5.21 9.32 -2.27
N ASP A 189 3.89 9.36 -2.14
CA ASP A 189 3.13 10.60 -1.93
C ASP A 189 3.11 10.97 -0.44
N ASP A 190 3.84 12.02 -0.07
CA ASP A 190 3.89 12.55 1.29
C ASP A 190 2.64 13.39 1.65
N SER A 191 1.80 13.73 0.67
CA SER A 191 0.65 14.61 0.87
C SER A 191 -0.42 14.04 1.81
N VAL A 192 -0.48 12.71 1.92
CA VAL A 192 -1.35 11.98 2.85
C VAL A 192 -0.96 12.22 4.31
N TYR A 193 0.33 12.43 4.57
CA TYR A 193 0.87 12.80 5.87
C TYR A 193 0.86 14.32 5.99
N LYS A 194 -0.18 14.86 6.64
CA LYS A 194 -0.27 16.30 6.91
C LYS A 194 0.77 16.71 7.98
N LEU A 195 2.02 16.92 7.57
CA LEU A 195 3.20 17.27 8.38
C LEU A 195 3.12 18.63 9.12
N LYS A 196 1.95 19.27 9.21
CA LYS A 196 1.80 20.52 9.96
C LYS A 196 1.76 20.21 11.45
N HIS A 197 2.26 21.16 12.26
CA HIS A 197 2.26 21.08 13.72
C HIS A 197 0.98 20.43 14.25
N VAL A 198 1.17 19.25 14.83
CA VAL A 198 0.13 18.36 15.36
C VAL A 198 -0.49 19.06 16.57
N SER A 199 -1.44 19.97 16.34
CA SER A 199 -2.39 20.33 17.40
C SER A 199 -3.12 19.06 17.82
N LYS A 200 -3.60 18.95 19.06
CA LYS A 200 -4.42 17.80 19.50
C LYS A 200 -5.67 17.54 18.62
N SER A 201 -6.05 18.52 17.78
CA SER A 201 -7.15 18.45 16.81
C SER A 201 -6.74 18.10 15.37
N SER A 202 -5.46 17.90 15.06
CA SER A 202 -5.05 17.48 13.71
C SER A 202 -5.40 16.02 13.49
N ARG A 203 -5.94 15.70 12.31
CA ARG A 203 -6.22 14.32 11.91
C ARG A 203 -5.68 14.04 10.52
N GLN A 204 -5.29 12.81 10.29
CA GLN A 204 -4.98 12.26 8.98
C GLN A 204 -6.18 11.44 8.50
N ILE A 205 -6.44 11.48 7.20
CA ILE A 205 -7.54 10.75 6.60
C ILE A 205 -6.96 9.89 5.50
N PHE A 206 -7.23 8.59 5.58
CA PHE A 206 -6.76 7.62 4.61
C PHE A 206 -7.95 6.89 4.02
N ARG A 207 -8.09 6.93 2.70
CA ARG A 207 -9.16 6.21 2.02
C ARG A 207 -8.76 4.74 1.92
N HIS A 208 -9.65 3.83 2.30
CA HIS A 208 -9.46 2.42 2.01
C HIS A 208 -9.49 2.18 0.51
N ILE A 209 -8.54 1.41 -0.02
CA ILE A 209 -8.36 1.29 -1.48
C ILE A 209 -9.57 0.70 -2.21
N LEU A 210 -10.34 -0.15 -1.54
CA LEU A 210 -11.57 -0.74 -2.08
C LEU A 210 -12.75 0.25 -2.16
N SER A 211 -12.64 1.45 -1.58
CA SER A 211 -13.70 2.46 -1.61
C SER A 211 -13.55 3.45 -2.75
N ASN A 212 -14.67 3.91 -3.28
CA ASN A 212 -14.70 5.09 -4.14
C ASN A 212 -14.33 6.36 -3.35
N LYS A 213 -14.13 7.48 -4.05
CA LYS A 213 -13.85 8.75 -3.39
C LYS A 213 -15.09 9.64 -3.40
N ASN A 214 -15.61 9.91 -2.20
CA ASN A 214 -16.86 10.64 -2.02
C ASN A 214 -16.62 11.97 -1.31
N TYR A 215 -17.30 13.00 -1.80
CA TYR A 215 -17.26 14.37 -1.27
C TYR A 215 -18.70 14.83 -0.98
N ARG A 216 -18.86 15.71 0.01
CA ARG A 216 -20.20 16.23 0.33
C ARG A 216 -20.80 16.99 -0.85
N GLY A 217 -21.99 16.58 -1.28
CA GLY A 217 -22.76 17.28 -2.31
C GLY A 217 -22.16 17.20 -3.72
N LYS A 218 -21.29 16.22 -3.99
CA LYS A 218 -20.71 15.95 -5.31
C LYS A 218 -20.95 14.50 -5.71
N GLU A 219 -20.83 14.23 -7.01
CA GLU A 219 -20.83 12.87 -7.52
C GLU A 219 -19.61 12.09 -7.02
N SER A 220 -19.82 10.78 -6.79
CA SER A 220 -18.76 9.85 -6.41
C SER A 220 -17.74 9.71 -7.52
N ILE A 221 -16.45 9.68 -7.16
CA ILE A 221 -15.37 9.37 -8.11
C ILE A 221 -15.08 7.88 -8.01
N TYR A 222 -15.36 7.15 -9.10
CA TYR A 222 -15.29 5.69 -9.17
C TYR A 222 -13.86 5.16 -9.35
N ILE A 223 -13.09 5.21 -8.26
CA ILE A 223 -11.68 4.79 -8.20
C ILE A 223 -11.42 3.75 -7.11
N ALA A 224 -12.46 3.02 -6.68
CA ALA A 224 -12.31 1.82 -5.88
C ALA A 224 -11.43 0.82 -6.62
N GLY A 225 -10.26 0.51 -6.09
CA GLY A 225 -9.34 -0.48 -6.64
C GLY A 225 -9.71 -1.91 -6.25
N GLN A 226 -8.73 -2.79 -6.31
CA GLN A 226 -8.82 -4.16 -5.78
C GLN A 226 -7.54 -4.54 -5.05
N LEU A 227 -7.56 -5.62 -4.28
CA LEU A 227 -6.36 -6.17 -3.65
C LEU A 227 -5.57 -6.98 -4.69
N CYS A 228 -4.25 -6.79 -4.73
CA CYS A 228 -3.42 -7.41 -5.75
C CYS A 228 -3.12 -8.89 -5.46
N LYS A 229 -3.07 -9.29 -4.18
CA LYS A 229 -2.80 -10.70 -3.79
C LYS A 229 -4.13 -11.45 -3.57
N PRO A 230 -4.31 -12.67 -4.11
CA PRO A 230 -5.57 -13.43 -3.99
C PRO A 230 -6.04 -13.68 -2.56
N ASN A 231 -5.10 -13.81 -1.61
CA ASN A 231 -5.41 -14.13 -0.20
C ASN A 231 -5.44 -12.89 0.71
N ASP A 232 -5.18 -11.70 0.15
CA ASP A 232 -5.31 -10.49 0.94
C ASP A 232 -6.78 -10.24 1.28
N GLN A 233 -7.01 -9.83 2.51
CA GLN A 233 -8.34 -9.48 3.00
C GLN A 233 -8.43 -7.97 3.19
N PRO A 234 -9.63 -7.36 3.11
CA PRO A 234 -9.79 -5.93 3.34
C PRO A 234 -9.14 -5.44 4.65
N PHE A 235 -9.19 -6.26 5.72
CA PHE A 235 -8.53 -5.91 6.98
C PHE A 235 -7.00 -5.68 6.85
N ASN A 236 -6.33 -6.33 5.90
CA ASN A 236 -4.89 -6.12 5.66
C ASN A 236 -4.57 -4.71 5.13
N GLN A 237 -5.58 -3.94 4.70
CA GLN A 237 -5.47 -2.56 4.25
C GLN A 237 -5.95 -1.54 5.30
N ILE A 238 -6.18 -1.95 6.55
CA ILE A 238 -6.55 -1.06 7.64
C ILE A 238 -5.30 -0.48 8.29
N ILE A 239 -5.23 0.85 8.39
CA ILE A 239 -4.06 1.58 8.89
C ILE A 239 -4.13 1.78 10.40
N GLN A 240 -5.34 1.97 10.94
CA GLN A 240 -5.55 1.94 12.40
C GLN A 240 -5.22 0.56 12.97
N CYS A 241 -4.58 0.53 14.12
CA CYS A 241 -4.25 -0.69 14.83
C CYS A 241 -4.60 -0.57 16.31
N ILE A 242 -4.42 -1.67 17.06
CA ILE A 242 -4.59 -1.66 18.51
C ILE A 242 -3.60 -0.69 19.15
N GLN A 243 -4.12 0.14 20.06
CA GLN A 243 -3.35 1.16 20.78
C GLN A 243 -2.85 0.66 22.14
N ASP A 244 -2.94 -0.65 22.41
CA ASP A 244 -2.52 -1.26 23.67
C ASP A 244 -1.00 -1.25 23.80
N ASP A 245 -0.48 -0.80 24.93
CA ASP A 245 0.95 -0.68 25.21
C ASP A 245 1.52 -1.90 25.97
N SER A 246 0.67 -2.89 26.28
CA SER A 246 1.03 -4.03 27.13
C SER A 246 2.15 -4.91 26.56
N SER A 247 2.24 -5.04 25.23
CA SER A 247 3.34 -5.69 24.52
C SER A 247 3.95 -4.74 23.49
N THR A 248 5.27 -4.78 23.35
CA THR A 248 5.99 -4.01 22.33
C THR A 248 6.61 -4.91 21.26
N ASP A 249 6.29 -6.20 21.25
CA ASP A 249 6.95 -7.20 20.41
C ASP A 249 6.65 -6.99 18.91
N ASP A 250 5.50 -6.39 18.61
CA ASP A 250 5.03 -6.04 17.27
C ASP A 250 5.34 -4.58 16.89
N VAL A 251 6.05 -3.83 17.74
CA VAL A 251 6.36 -2.42 17.52
C VAL A 251 7.68 -2.27 16.75
N ILE A 252 7.63 -1.56 15.63
CA ILE A 252 8.80 -1.20 14.83
C ILE A 252 9.55 -0.07 15.55
N SER A 253 10.66 -0.40 16.20
CA SER A 253 11.58 0.59 16.80
C SER A 253 12.85 0.84 15.99
N ASN A 254 13.18 -0.06 15.06
CA ASN A 254 14.46 -0.09 14.35
C ASN A 254 14.31 0.15 12.85
N TRP A 255 13.28 0.91 12.43
CA TRP A 255 13.05 1.22 11.02
C TRP A 255 14.27 1.83 10.32
N SER A 256 15.16 2.50 11.06
CA SER A 256 16.42 3.07 10.53
C SER A 256 17.43 2.02 10.04
N ASN A 257 17.24 0.74 10.38
CA ASN A 257 18.05 -0.38 9.88
C ASN A 257 17.80 -0.64 8.38
N VAL A 258 16.62 -0.29 7.88
CA VAL A 258 16.21 -0.52 6.48
C VAL A 258 15.92 0.78 5.73
N ILE A 259 15.63 1.88 6.44
CA ILE A 259 15.41 3.21 5.88
C ILE A 259 16.51 4.15 6.38
N HIS A 260 17.54 4.34 5.56
CA HIS A 260 18.71 5.10 5.96
C HIS A 260 18.55 6.59 5.70
N LYS A 261 19.13 7.41 6.58
CA LYS A 261 19.19 8.86 6.36
C LYS A 261 20.13 9.17 5.20
N LEU A 262 19.68 9.99 4.26
CA LEU A 262 20.51 10.42 3.15
C LEU A 262 21.54 11.47 3.63
N PRO A 263 22.81 11.38 3.19
CA PRO A 263 23.81 12.39 3.53
C PRO A 263 23.38 13.75 3.00
N SER A 264 23.55 14.78 3.83
CA SER A 264 23.28 16.15 3.43
C SER A 264 24.23 16.60 2.31
N VAL A 265 23.81 17.60 1.52
CA VAL A 265 24.65 18.16 0.43
C VAL A 265 26.01 18.63 0.98
N LYS A 266 26.02 19.23 2.18
CA LYS A 266 27.25 19.69 2.86
C LYS A 266 28.17 18.54 3.31
N GLU A 267 27.62 17.40 3.69
CA GLU A 267 28.41 16.20 4.05
C GLU A 267 29.04 15.58 2.80
N LYS A 268 28.29 15.50 1.70
CA LYS A 268 28.81 15.01 0.41
C LYS A 268 29.93 15.90 -0.15
N GLU A 269 29.85 17.21 0.06
CA GLU A 269 30.91 18.15 -0.33
C GLU A 269 32.18 17.97 0.54
N LYS A 270 32.03 17.77 1.85
CA LYS A 270 33.18 17.49 2.74
C LYS A 270 33.87 16.17 2.43
N GLU A 271 33.12 15.10 2.16
CA GLU A 271 33.69 13.80 1.76
C GLU A 271 34.51 13.91 0.46
N LYS A 272 34.01 14.65 -0.53
CA LYS A 272 34.75 14.92 -1.78
C LYS A 272 36.00 15.77 -1.57
N THR A 273 36.05 16.58 -0.52
CA THR A 273 37.20 17.44 -0.20
C THR A 273 38.26 16.67 0.60
N ASN A 274 37.85 15.70 1.43
CA ASN A 274 38.75 14.85 2.21
C ASN A 274 39.29 13.62 1.42
N ALA A 275 38.65 13.26 0.31
CA ALA A 275 39.09 12.18 -0.58
C ALA A 275 40.04 12.65 -1.70
N LYS A 276 40.49 13.91 -1.67
CA LYS A 276 41.53 14.47 -2.53
C LYS A 276 42.79 14.74 -1.73
#